data_AF-A0A399D3D3-F1
#
_entry.id   AF-A0A399D3D3-F1
#
_cell.length_a   1.000
_cell.length_b   1.000
_cell.length_c   1.000
_cell.angle_alpha   90.00
_cell.angle_beta   90.00
_cell.angle_gamma   90.00
#
_symmetry.space_group_name_H-M   'P 1'
#
loop_
_entity.id
_entity.type
_entity.pdbx_description
1 polymer ?
#
loop_
_entity_poly.entity_id
_entity_poly.type
_entity_poly.pdbx_seq_one_letter_code
_entity_poly.pdbx_strand_id
1 'polypeptide(L)'
;MENFIIIPFTVGLIYLTLVLIYRFVKWVRGLSKLDKLRLVQSFKIRRMLRSLKEVFYEGLLHRKIFRKNPVLGYMHMSLAFGWFLLIVLGHIEVMAARRSLLVPFYLPVFFRYFETGTTFFASGIFSFLMDFFLLIVLSGVALAMLKRFKKQLFGMKKTTRLKTGDRMALTSLWLIFPLRLLAEGMSAELYGNGSFLTSSVGHIIGSFSSESTNLVLWTAYSCALGFFFAALPNSRYMHIPTEVLLIFVRNAGIRLKKRNNTYTDIQVFSCSRCGLCLDNCQMAAAGINHAQSVYILKNIRNNNLTDEQLFNCLLCGKCEVDCPVGINTIDLRITQRIESTLQYNSSYNYLEDLPARKASTIYFAGCMTHLTPGIIASMKTLFHMAGENVWFMDEEKAPCCGRPLMLAGQHDAASKLIVNNTRKILGSGAKTLVVSCPICYKVFREDYELGNVEVLFHAEYISRLIREQIILPGKTTTRIVYHDPCELGRGMGMFEPPREVLRATGKVIPVKNEKQMAHCCGGSLGNLKISQQERAVLRNQAVKDYQQYLPDVLATACPLCKKTFARHRGIEVMDIAEIVVSSIRKSAEVVPVKASVKEEAFAEELV
;
A
#
# COMPACT_ATOMS: atom_id res chain seq x y z
N MET A 1 -3.10 52.10 1.55
CA MET A 1 -1.96 51.17 1.34
C MET A 1 -2.10 49.87 2.12
N GLU A 2 -2.81 49.82 3.25
CA GLU A 2 -2.93 48.62 4.09
C GLU A 2 -3.60 47.42 3.41
N ASN A 3 -4.57 47.64 2.52
CA ASN A 3 -5.21 46.56 1.75
C ASN A 3 -4.27 45.86 0.75
N PHE A 4 -3.07 46.40 0.46
CA PHE A 4 -2.12 45.74 -0.43
C PHE A 4 -1.49 44.49 0.20
N ILE A 5 -1.45 44.42 1.54
CA ILE A 5 -0.84 43.30 2.26
C ILE A 5 -1.59 42.00 1.96
N ILE A 6 -2.93 42.04 1.85
CA ILE A 6 -3.74 40.84 1.65
C ILE A 6 -3.77 40.36 0.20
N ILE A 7 -3.29 41.16 -0.76
CA ILE A 7 -3.38 40.86 -2.19
C ILE A 7 -2.66 39.54 -2.54
N PRO A 8 -1.38 39.32 -2.17
CA PRO A 8 -0.68 38.08 -2.51
C PRO A 8 -1.40 36.83 -1.99
N PHE A 9 -1.82 36.84 -0.72
CA PHE A 9 -2.62 35.78 -0.11
C PHE A 9 -3.93 35.53 -0.88
N THR A 10 -4.69 36.59 -1.15
CA THR A 10 -6.02 36.51 -1.77
C THR A 10 -5.94 35.97 -3.19
N VAL A 11 -5.01 36.49 -4.00
CA VAL A 11 -4.76 36.02 -5.37
C VAL A 11 -4.35 34.55 -5.36
N GLY A 12 -3.43 34.15 -4.47
CA GLY A 12 -3.02 32.76 -4.34
C GLY A 12 -4.17 31.82 -3.93
N LEU A 13 -5.01 32.23 -2.98
CA LEU A 13 -6.15 31.46 -2.50
C LEU A 13 -7.24 31.30 -3.58
N ILE A 14 -7.57 32.38 -4.31
CA ILE A 14 -8.52 32.33 -5.43
C ILE A 14 -7.99 31.40 -6.51
N TYR A 15 -6.73 31.54 -6.93
CA TYR A 15 -6.09 30.66 -7.91
C TYR A 15 -6.19 29.19 -7.48
N LEU A 16 -5.77 28.88 -6.24
CA LEU A 16 -5.84 27.52 -5.71
C LEU A 16 -7.26 26.98 -5.74
N THR A 17 -8.24 27.76 -5.28
CA THR A 17 -9.65 27.35 -5.21
C THR A 17 -10.20 27.04 -6.60
N LEU A 18 -9.97 27.92 -7.58
CA LEU A 18 -10.40 27.72 -8.96
C LEU A 18 -9.77 26.45 -9.57
N VAL A 19 -8.47 26.23 -9.36
CA VAL A 19 -7.77 25.04 -9.87
C VAL A 19 -8.28 23.76 -9.20
N LEU A 20 -8.51 23.77 -7.88
CA LEU A 20 -9.06 22.62 -7.15
C LEU A 20 -10.46 22.28 -7.63
N ILE A 21 -11.35 23.28 -7.74
CA ILE A 21 -12.72 23.09 -8.25
C ILE A 21 -12.66 22.50 -9.67
N TYR A 22 -11.88 23.10 -10.57
CA TYR A 22 -11.75 22.61 -11.94
C TYR A 22 -11.30 21.14 -11.99
N ARG A 23 -10.23 20.79 -11.26
CA ARG A 23 -9.69 19.42 -11.25
C ARG A 23 -10.66 18.43 -10.62
N PHE A 24 -11.27 18.77 -9.49
CA PHE A 24 -12.18 17.86 -8.78
C PHE A 24 -13.45 17.62 -9.59
N VAL A 25 -14.01 18.68 -10.19
CA VAL A 25 -15.14 18.57 -11.11
C VAL A 25 -14.77 17.71 -12.31
N LYS A 26 -13.61 17.91 -12.93
CA LYS A 26 -13.12 17.06 -14.03
C LYS A 26 -13.03 15.59 -13.63
N TRP A 27 -12.44 15.28 -12.47
CA TRP A 27 -12.28 13.90 -12.01
C TRP A 27 -13.61 13.23 -11.67
N VAL A 28 -14.50 13.93 -10.95
CA VAL A 28 -15.83 13.41 -10.61
C VAL A 28 -16.68 13.22 -11.88
N ARG A 29 -16.59 14.13 -12.86
CA ARG A 29 -17.28 13.99 -14.15
C ARG A 29 -16.77 12.81 -14.98
N GLY A 30 -15.48 12.45 -14.89
CA GLY A 30 -14.93 11.28 -15.60
C GLY A 30 -15.19 9.93 -14.93
N LEU A 31 -15.79 9.88 -13.74
CA LEU A 31 -16.24 8.63 -13.13
C LEU A 31 -17.39 8.00 -13.94
N SER A 32 -17.48 6.66 -13.91
CA SER A 32 -18.59 5.95 -14.56
C SER A 32 -19.93 6.27 -13.89
N LYS A 33 -21.06 6.08 -14.59
CA LYS A 33 -22.40 6.35 -14.02
C LYS A 33 -22.63 5.62 -12.69
N LEU A 34 -22.23 4.34 -12.61
CA LEU A 34 -22.32 3.54 -11.39
C LEU A 34 -21.42 4.07 -10.27
N ASP A 35 -20.19 4.49 -10.60
CA ASP A 35 -19.25 5.04 -9.61
C ASP A 35 -19.71 6.41 -9.09
N LYS A 36 -20.30 7.25 -9.94
CA LYS A 36 -20.94 8.51 -9.51
C LYS A 36 -22.08 8.25 -8.53
N LEU A 37 -22.95 7.28 -8.81
CA LEU A 37 -24.03 6.90 -7.89
C LEU A 37 -23.48 6.40 -6.55
N ARG A 38 -22.44 5.56 -6.56
CA ARG A 38 -21.76 5.11 -5.34
C ARG A 38 -21.19 6.28 -4.54
N LEU A 39 -20.56 7.26 -5.21
CA LEU A 39 -20.02 8.46 -4.58
C LEU A 39 -21.12 9.31 -3.95
N VAL A 40 -22.24 9.55 -4.65
CA VAL A 40 -23.39 10.28 -4.09
C VAL A 40 -23.95 9.55 -2.86
N GLN A 41 -24.09 8.22 -2.92
CA GLN A 41 -24.53 7.43 -1.77
C GLN A 41 -23.56 7.47 -0.58
N SER A 42 -22.28 7.82 -0.79
CA SER A 42 -21.30 7.97 0.29
C SER A 42 -21.58 9.19 1.18
N PHE A 43 -22.33 10.18 0.68
CA PHE A 43 -22.76 11.36 1.44
C PHE A 43 -23.96 11.11 2.36
N LYS A 44 -24.51 9.89 2.39
CA LYS A 44 -25.47 9.50 3.44
C LYS A 44 -24.80 9.61 4.81
N ILE A 45 -25.51 10.18 5.79
CA ILE A 45 -24.94 10.65 7.07
C ILE A 45 -23.99 9.65 7.75
N ARG A 46 -24.37 8.35 7.85
CA ARG A 46 -23.52 7.32 8.48
C ARG A 46 -22.20 7.10 7.74
N ARG A 47 -22.21 7.08 6.40
CA ARG A 47 -21.01 6.88 5.57
C ARG A 47 -20.16 8.15 5.53
N MET A 48 -20.81 9.31 5.45
CA MET A 48 -20.15 10.61 5.50
C MET A 48 -19.37 10.79 6.81
N LEU A 49 -20.00 10.52 7.97
CA LEU A 49 -19.35 10.61 9.27
C LEU A 49 -18.15 9.65 9.38
N ARG A 50 -18.24 8.45 8.79
CA ARG A 50 -17.11 7.52 8.73
C ARG A 50 -15.95 8.10 7.93
N SER A 51 -16.21 8.68 6.76
CA SER A 51 -15.19 9.34 5.94
C SER A 51 -14.59 10.56 6.63
N LEU A 52 -15.40 11.41 7.26
CA LEU A 52 -14.92 12.56 8.03
C LEU A 52 -14.05 12.14 9.21
N LYS A 53 -14.46 11.09 9.93
CA LYS A 53 -13.66 10.50 11.00
C LYS A 53 -12.30 10.04 10.47
N GLU A 54 -12.28 9.36 9.32
CA GLU A 54 -11.03 8.92 8.69
C GLU A 54 -10.16 10.09 8.21
N VAL A 55 -10.75 11.13 7.61
CA VAL A 55 -10.05 12.37 7.23
C VAL A 55 -9.40 13.01 8.46
N PHE A 56 -10.09 13.07 9.59
CA PHE A 56 -9.53 13.59 10.83
C PHE A 56 -8.35 12.75 11.34
N TYR A 57 -8.53 11.42 11.46
CA TYR A 57 -7.48 10.55 12.01
C TYR A 57 -6.28 10.38 11.09
N GLU A 58 -6.49 10.30 9.78
CA GLU A 58 -5.42 10.00 8.83
C GLU A 58 -4.88 11.26 8.15
N GLY A 59 -5.73 12.25 7.84
CA GLY A 59 -5.32 13.50 7.20
C GLY A 59 -4.80 14.58 8.16
N LEU A 60 -5.35 14.69 9.38
CA LEU A 60 -4.86 15.65 10.38
C LEU A 60 -3.89 14.98 11.37
N LEU A 61 -4.36 13.95 12.08
CA LEU A 61 -3.55 13.30 13.12
C LEU A 61 -2.49 12.33 12.59
N HIS A 62 -2.54 11.96 11.30
CA HIS A 62 -1.58 11.05 10.67
C HIS A 62 -1.35 9.73 11.42
N ARG A 63 -2.42 9.17 12.01
CA ARG A 63 -2.36 8.01 12.91
C ARG A 63 -1.60 6.81 12.33
N LYS A 64 -1.82 6.46 11.05
CA LYS A 64 -1.08 5.37 10.38
C LYS A 64 0.42 5.64 10.27
N ILE A 65 0.83 6.89 10.05
CA ILE A 65 2.25 7.25 10.02
C ILE A 65 2.82 7.16 11.43
N PHE A 66 2.11 7.70 12.42
CA PHE A 66 2.52 7.67 13.82
C PHE A 66 2.76 6.25 14.33
N ARG A 67 1.87 5.30 14.00
CA ARG A 67 2.02 3.88 14.36
C ARG A 67 3.25 3.21 13.75
N LYS A 68 3.68 3.64 12.56
CA LYS A 68 4.85 3.07 11.87
C LYS A 68 6.15 3.74 12.30
N ASN A 69 6.10 5.05 12.53
CA ASN A 69 7.25 5.86 12.85
C ASN A 69 6.78 7.09 13.66
N PRO A 70 6.90 7.05 15.01
CA PRO A 70 6.39 8.10 15.89
C PRO A 70 7.00 9.49 15.60
N VAL A 71 8.30 9.56 15.33
CA VAL A 71 8.99 10.83 15.04
C VAL A 71 8.47 11.45 13.75
N LEU A 72 8.34 10.65 12.70
CA LEU A 72 7.78 11.09 11.42
C LEU A 72 6.29 11.46 11.56
N GLY A 73 5.54 10.69 12.35
CA GLY A 73 4.13 10.94 12.64
C GLY A 73 3.93 12.27 13.37
N TYR A 74 4.67 12.51 14.45
CA TYR A 74 4.61 13.78 15.19
C TYR A 74 4.94 14.97 14.28
N MET A 75 6.01 14.89 13.48
CA MET A 75 6.38 15.95 12.54
C MET A 75 5.24 16.30 11.56
N HIS A 76 4.53 15.30 11.01
CA HIS A 76 3.40 15.54 10.11
C HIS A 76 2.14 16.03 10.84
N MET A 77 1.85 15.45 12.01
CA MET A 77 0.72 15.84 12.86
C MET A 77 0.86 17.29 13.33
N SER A 78 2.03 17.70 13.83
CA SER A 78 2.24 19.05 14.34
C SER A 78 2.06 20.11 13.25
N LEU A 79 2.49 19.82 12.02
CA LEU A 79 2.25 20.68 10.86
C LEU A 79 0.76 20.72 10.45
N ALA A 80 0.10 19.56 10.31
CA ALA A 80 -1.27 19.51 9.79
C ALA A 80 -2.31 19.89 10.84
N PHE A 81 -2.29 19.23 12.00
CA PHE A 81 -3.22 19.48 13.10
C PHE A 81 -2.96 20.82 13.78
N GLY A 82 -1.69 21.20 13.98
CA GLY A 82 -1.34 22.51 14.54
C GLY A 82 -1.81 23.66 13.64
N TRP A 83 -1.57 23.57 12.32
CA TRP A 83 -2.04 24.60 11.40
C TRP A 83 -3.56 24.63 11.28
N PHE A 84 -4.22 23.47 11.28
CA PHE A 84 -5.68 23.40 11.34
C PHE A 84 -6.25 24.13 12.57
N LEU A 85 -5.66 23.91 13.75
CA LEU A 85 -6.11 24.58 14.98
C LEU A 85 -5.83 26.08 14.96
N LEU A 86 -4.70 26.54 14.39
CA LEU A 86 -4.45 27.97 14.19
C LEU A 86 -5.53 28.64 13.33
N ILE A 87 -5.99 27.96 12.27
CA ILE A 87 -7.05 28.49 11.40
C ILE A 87 -8.39 28.51 12.13
N VAL A 88 -8.77 27.41 12.78
CA VAL A 88 -10.06 27.29 13.47
C VAL A 88 -10.16 28.25 14.65
N LEU A 89 -9.14 28.29 15.51
CA LEU A 89 -9.12 29.17 16.67
C LEU A 89 -9.06 30.64 16.26
N GLY A 90 -8.25 30.99 15.26
CA GLY A 90 -8.22 32.34 14.71
C GLY A 90 -9.59 32.75 14.14
N HIS A 91 -10.31 31.83 13.48
CA HIS A 91 -11.65 32.13 12.97
C HIS A 91 -12.65 32.38 14.10
N ILE A 92 -12.64 31.53 15.14
CA ILE A 92 -13.49 31.68 16.33
C ILE A 92 -13.17 32.99 17.07
N GLU A 93 -11.88 33.34 17.20
CA GLU A 93 -11.43 34.59 17.81
C GLU A 93 -12.01 35.81 17.09
N VAL A 94 -11.91 35.86 15.76
CA VAL A 94 -12.47 36.96 14.97
C VAL A 94 -14.00 37.03 15.08
N MET A 95 -14.68 35.87 15.04
CA MET A 95 -16.15 35.82 15.21
C MET A 95 -16.57 36.37 16.57
N ALA A 96 -15.83 36.04 17.63
CA ALA A 96 -16.07 36.55 18.98
C ALA A 96 -15.79 38.05 19.07
N ALA A 97 -14.67 38.52 18.52
CA ALA A 97 -14.28 39.93 18.54
C ALA A 97 -15.27 40.81 17.75
N ARG A 98 -15.73 40.37 16.58
CA ARG A 98 -16.66 41.13 15.71
C ARG A 98 -18.14 40.86 16.02
N ARG A 99 -18.47 39.92 16.91
CA ARG A 99 -19.84 39.44 17.20
C ARG A 99 -20.63 39.06 15.93
N SER A 100 -19.94 38.51 14.94
CA SER A 100 -20.51 38.12 13.64
C SER A 100 -20.07 36.72 13.27
N LEU A 101 -21.00 35.92 12.73
CA LEU A 101 -20.68 34.60 12.17
C LEU A 101 -20.05 34.70 10.76
N LEU A 102 -20.27 35.81 10.06
CA LEU A 102 -19.74 36.04 8.72
C LEU A 102 -18.61 37.05 8.79
N VAL A 103 -17.39 36.56 8.59
CA VAL A 103 -16.16 37.36 8.60
C VAL A 103 -15.34 37.11 7.34
N PRO A 104 -14.66 38.12 6.77
CA PRO A 104 -13.82 37.93 5.59
C PRO A 104 -12.72 36.89 5.83
N PHE A 105 -12.47 35.99 4.87
CA PHE A 105 -11.54 34.87 5.04
C PHE A 105 -10.09 35.27 5.34
N TYR A 106 -9.65 36.46 4.92
CA TYR A 106 -8.32 36.96 5.22
C TYR A 106 -8.20 37.46 6.67
N LEU A 107 -9.30 37.92 7.28
CA LEU A 107 -9.25 38.61 8.57
C LEU A 107 -8.69 37.71 9.70
N PRO A 108 -9.08 36.43 9.84
CA PRO A 108 -8.44 35.51 10.80
C PRO A 108 -6.94 35.29 10.60
N VAL A 109 -6.44 35.46 9.38
CA VAL A 109 -5.03 35.24 9.03
C VAL A 109 -4.20 36.49 9.36
N PHE A 110 -4.79 37.67 9.23
CA PHE A 110 -4.15 38.97 9.44
C PHE A 110 -4.73 39.73 10.64
N PHE A 111 -5.36 39.03 11.59
CA PHE A 111 -6.15 39.64 12.66
C PHE A 111 -5.32 40.60 13.51
N ARG A 112 -4.13 40.16 13.94
CA ARG A 112 -3.21 40.96 14.76
C ARG A 112 -2.67 42.22 14.06
N TYR A 113 -2.73 42.27 12.73
CA TYR A 113 -2.38 43.46 11.95
C TYR A 113 -3.53 44.47 11.90
N PHE A 114 -4.75 44.01 11.60
CA PHE A 114 -5.90 44.91 11.41
C PHE A 114 -6.58 45.32 12.72
N GLU A 115 -6.48 44.50 13.77
CA GLU A 115 -7.20 44.68 15.03
C GLU A 115 -6.20 44.76 16.19
N THR A 116 -5.68 45.96 16.40
CA THR A 116 -4.61 46.23 17.36
C THR A 116 -5.12 46.40 18.80
N GLY A 117 -6.40 46.76 18.99
CA GLY A 117 -6.98 47.10 20.31
C GLY A 117 -8.13 46.21 20.81
N THR A 118 -8.38 45.05 20.21
CA THR A 118 -9.55 44.23 20.56
C THR A 118 -9.39 43.52 21.91
N THR A 119 -9.95 44.11 22.95
CA THR A 119 -10.10 43.49 24.28
C THR A 119 -11.52 42.96 24.43
N PHE A 120 -11.65 41.63 24.51
CA PHE A 120 -12.90 40.97 24.88
C PHE A 120 -12.60 39.92 25.95
N PHE A 121 -13.62 39.45 26.66
CA PHE A 121 -13.51 38.63 27.88
C PHE A 121 -12.58 37.40 27.78
N ALA A 122 -12.31 36.88 26.58
CA ALA A 122 -11.45 35.72 26.36
C ALA A 122 -10.20 35.99 25.47
N SER A 123 -9.86 37.24 25.15
CA SER A 123 -8.76 37.56 24.23
C SER A 123 -7.41 37.00 24.68
N GLY A 124 -7.13 36.99 25.98
CA GLY A 124 -5.90 36.40 26.55
C GLY A 124 -5.81 34.89 26.34
N ILE A 125 -6.93 34.16 26.44
CA ILE A 125 -6.99 32.71 26.21
C ILE A 125 -6.71 32.41 24.74
N PHE A 126 -7.33 33.14 23.81
CA PHE A 126 -7.07 32.98 22.38
C PHE A 126 -5.61 33.28 22.05
N SER A 127 -5.06 34.37 22.57
CA SER A 127 -3.66 34.75 22.36
C SER A 127 -2.69 33.65 22.84
N PHE A 128 -2.93 33.10 24.04
CA PHE A 128 -2.16 31.97 24.56
C PHE A 128 -2.27 30.72 23.67
N LEU A 129 -3.49 30.33 23.27
CA LEU A 129 -3.71 29.15 22.43
C LEU A 129 -3.07 29.31 21.05
N MET A 130 -3.14 30.51 20.45
CA MET A 130 -2.51 30.80 19.18
C MET A 130 -0.98 30.65 19.26
N ASP A 131 -0.34 31.19 20.29
CA ASP A 131 1.09 31.02 20.52
C ASP A 131 1.46 29.55 20.78
N PHE A 132 0.65 28.82 21.56
CA PHE A 132 0.86 27.40 21.85
C PHE A 132 0.81 26.54 20.57
N PHE A 133 -0.18 26.74 19.71
CA PHE A 133 -0.27 25.99 18.46
C PHE A 133 0.76 26.45 17.43
N LEU A 134 1.15 27.73 17.44
CA LEU A 134 2.26 28.23 16.63
C LEU A 134 3.57 27.53 17.03
N LEU A 135 3.83 27.37 18.32
CA LEU A 135 4.98 26.62 18.83
C LEU A 135 4.97 25.16 18.38
N ILE A 136 3.81 24.49 18.44
CA ILE A 136 3.65 23.12 17.92
C ILE A 136 3.99 23.05 16.44
N VAL A 137 3.50 23.99 15.62
CA VAL A 137 3.80 24.00 14.19
C VAL A 137 5.28 24.27 13.93
N LEU A 138 5.89 25.21 14.65
CA LEU A 138 7.32 25.53 14.55
C LEU A 138 8.19 24.32 14.92
N SER A 139 7.81 23.53 15.93
CA SER A 139 8.50 22.28 16.25
C SER A 139 8.43 21.28 15.09
N GLY A 140 7.29 21.21 14.39
CA GLY A 140 7.11 20.43 13.16
C GLY A 140 7.99 20.90 12.01
N VAL A 141 8.08 22.21 11.79
CA VAL A 141 8.95 22.81 10.75
C VAL A 141 10.42 22.52 11.07
N ALA A 142 10.85 22.69 12.33
CA ALA A 142 12.20 22.39 12.77
C ALA A 142 12.56 20.92 12.54
N LEU A 143 11.68 19.99 12.89
CA LEU A 143 11.87 18.56 12.60
C LEU A 143 11.92 18.29 11.09
N ALA A 144 11.07 18.94 10.29
CA ALA A 144 11.09 18.80 8.83
C ALA A 144 12.38 19.33 8.18
N MET A 145 12.99 20.37 8.75
CA MET A 145 14.31 20.88 8.38
C MET A 145 15.41 19.90 8.79
N LEU A 146 15.43 19.49 10.07
CA LEU A 146 16.40 18.53 10.61
C LEU A 146 16.43 17.22 9.82
N LYS A 147 15.27 16.70 9.43
CA LYS A 147 15.14 15.48 8.61
C LYS A 147 15.96 15.52 7.32
N ARG A 148 16.18 16.70 6.74
CA ARG A 148 16.94 16.82 5.49
C ARG A 148 18.44 16.67 5.67
N PHE A 149 18.95 17.10 6.81
CA PHE A 149 20.36 16.98 7.15
C PHE A 149 20.65 15.63 7.82
N LYS A 150 19.76 15.15 8.70
CA LYS A 150 19.92 13.93 9.50
C LYS A 150 18.74 12.97 9.35
N LYS A 151 18.52 12.44 8.14
CA LYS A 151 17.42 11.49 7.83
C LYS A 151 17.40 10.22 8.71
N GLN A 152 18.56 9.79 9.22
CA GLN A 152 18.68 8.60 10.08
C GLN A 152 17.98 8.77 11.44
N LEU A 153 17.91 10.00 11.97
CA LEU A 153 17.16 10.29 13.20
C LEU A 153 15.66 10.00 13.06
N PHE A 154 15.17 9.99 11.82
CA PHE A 154 13.78 9.69 11.47
C PHE A 154 13.60 8.22 11.08
N GLY A 155 14.58 7.34 11.35
CA GLY A 155 14.51 5.91 11.01
C GLY A 155 14.46 5.63 9.51
N MET A 156 14.80 6.59 8.65
CA MET A 156 14.71 6.47 7.20
C MET A 156 16.08 6.21 6.58
N LYS A 157 16.16 5.20 5.71
CA LYS A 157 17.40 4.88 4.98
C LYS A 157 17.53 5.75 3.73
N LYS A 158 16.41 5.97 3.03
CA LYS A 158 16.31 6.69 1.76
C LYS A 158 15.23 7.76 1.82
N THR A 159 15.48 8.88 1.15
CA THR A 159 14.51 9.98 1.00
C THR A 159 14.26 10.24 -0.47
N THR A 160 13.11 10.84 -0.77
CA THR A 160 12.73 11.17 -2.15
C THR A 160 13.50 12.37 -2.67
N ARG A 161 13.96 12.32 -3.93
CA ARG A 161 14.56 13.49 -4.61
C ARG A 161 13.46 14.50 -4.99
N LEU A 162 13.68 15.77 -4.67
CA LEU A 162 12.73 16.86 -4.91
C LEU A 162 12.97 17.52 -6.27
N LYS A 163 11.87 17.77 -7.01
CA LYS A 163 11.89 18.61 -8.21
C LYS A 163 12.02 20.09 -7.85
N THR A 164 12.35 20.94 -8.82
CA THR A 164 12.41 22.40 -8.64
C THR A 164 11.11 22.97 -8.07
N GLY A 165 9.95 22.64 -8.64
CA GLY A 165 8.65 23.07 -8.11
C GLY A 165 8.35 22.54 -6.69
N ASP A 166 8.83 21.35 -6.34
CA ASP A 166 8.72 20.84 -4.95
C ASP A 166 9.60 21.64 -3.99
N ARG A 167 10.79 22.07 -4.42
CA ARG A 167 11.70 22.89 -3.61
C ARG A 167 11.11 24.28 -3.40
N MET A 168 10.56 24.90 -4.43
CA MET A 168 9.94 26.21 -4.30
C MET A 168 8.77 26.20 -3.31
N ALA A 169 7.82 25.26 -3.48
CA ALA A 169 6.68 25.12 -2.55
C ALA A 169 7.13 24.82 -1.11
N LEU A 170 8.18 24.02 -0.96
CA LEU A 170 8.77 23.75 0.35
C LEU A 170 9.40 25.00 0.97
N THR A 171 10.21 25.75 0.23
CA THR A 171 10.89 26.94 0.76
C THR A 171 9.86 27.93 1.28
N SER A 172 8.80 28.17 0.51
CA SER A 172 7.68 29.00 0.96
C SER A 172 6.99 28.41 2.20
N LEU A 173 6.72 27.09 2.26
CA LEU A 173 6.16 26.44 3.46
C LEU A 173 7.03 26.61 4.71
N TRP A 174 8.35 26.57 4.56
CA TRP A 174 9.30 26.81 5.64
C TRP A 174 9.34 28.26 6.12
N LEU A 175 9.00 29.21 5.25
CA LEU A 175 8.98 30.63 5.58
C LEU A 175 7.65 31.07 6.20
N ILE A 176 6.52 30.42 5.90
CA ILE A 176 5.18 30.80 6.40
C ILE A 176 5.17 31.01 7.92
N PHE A 177 5.60 30.02 8.70
CA PHE A 177 5.47 30.10 10.16
C PHE A 177 6.54 30.96 10.85
N PRO A 178 7.81 30.95 10.43
CA PRO A 178 8.78 31.93 10.92
C PRO A 178 8.41 33.37 10.59
N LEU A 179 7.96 33.65 9.36
CA LEU A 179 7.48 34.99 9.00
C LEU A 179 6.23 35.38 9.78
N ARG A 180 5.32 34.44 10.01
CA ARG A 180 4.17 34.66 10.90
C ARG A 180 4.61 35.05 12.31
N LEU A 181 5.54 34.29 12.91
CA LEU A 181 6.06 34.56 14.25
C LEU A 181 6.71 35.95 14.33
N LEU A 182 7.50 36.32 13.32
CA LEU A 182 8.14 37.64 13.26
C LEU A 182 7.11 38.76 13.07
N ALA A 183 6.11 38.57 12.21
CA ALA A 183 5.07 39.56 11.94
C ALA A 183 4.16 39.77 13.17
N GLU A 184 3.70 38.68 13.79
CA GLU A 184 2.90 38.74 15.02
C GLU A 184 3.73 39.27 16.20
N GLY A 185 5.03 38.93 16.30
CA GLY A 185 5.92 39.48 17.33
C GLY A 185 6.17 40.98 17.17
N MET A 186 6.32 41.47 15.93
CA MET A 186 6.44 42.90 15.66
C MET A 186 5.15 43.66 16.01
N SER A 187 3.99 43.08 15.70
CA SER A 187 2.70 43.64 16.11
C SER A 187 2.52 43.62 17.63
N ALA A 188 3.01 42.57 18.31
CA ALA A 188 2.99 42.47 19.76
C ALA A 188 3.84 43.56 20.44
N GLU A 189 5.02 43.87 19.90
CA GLU A 189 5.87 44.94 20.42
C GLU A 189 5.24 46.34 20.22
N LEU A 190 4.65 46.59 19.05
CA LEU A 190 4.05 47.89 18.73
C LEU A 190 2.73 48.15 19.46
N TYR A 191 1.89 47.12 19.61
CA TYR A 191 0.49 47.27 20.03
C TYR A 191 0.14 46.53 21.33
N GLY A 192 1.08 45.76 21.90
CA GLY A 192 0.83 45.00 23.13
C GLY A 192 -0.18 43.86 22.99
N ASN A 193 -0.37 43.33 21.77
CA ASN A 193 -1.41 42.34 21.44
C ASN A 193 -0.89 40.88 21.31
N GLY A 194 0.30 40.60 21.86
CA GLY A 194 0.93 39.27 21.85
C GLY A 194 0.69 38.43 23.11
N SER A 195 1.30 37.24 23.14
CA SER A 195 1.35 36.35 24.30
C SER A 195 2.80 35.86 24.53
N PHE A 196 2.98 34.76 25.25
CA PHE A 196 4.29 34.34 25.76
C PHE A 196 5.36 34.16 24.67
N LEU A 197 5.00 33.67 23.48
CA LEU A 197 5.93 33.41 22.38
C LEU A 197 6.12 34.66 21.53
N THR A 198 5.01 35.27 21.10
CA THR A 198 5.02 36.43 20.19
C THR A 198 5.58 37.67 20.88
N SER A 199 5.23 37.96 22.13
CA SER A 199 5.80 39.08 22.89
C SER A 199 7.29 38.86 23.17
N SER A 200 7.72 37.63 23.51
CA SER A 200 9.14 37.35 23.71
C SER A 200 9.97 37.60 22.45
N VAL A 201 9.47 37.18 21.28
CA VAL A 201 10.14 37.45 20.00
C VAL A 201 10.08 38.94 19.66
N GLY A 202 8.94 39.61 19.91
CA GLY A 202 8.76 41.06 19.76
C GLY A 202 9.84 41.85 20.50
N HIS A 203 10.03 41.57 21.79
CA HIS A 203 11.05 42.21 22.61
C HIS A 203 12.47 41.99 22.08
N ILE A 204 12.79 40.80 21.56
CA ILE A 204 14.11 40.49 20.98
C ILE A 204 14.37 41.33 19.73
N ILE A 205 13.35 41.58 18.90
CA ILE A 205 13.47 42.35 17.65
C ILE A 205 13.07 43.82 17.82
N GLY A 206 12.73 44.25 19.03
CA GLY A 206 12.16 45.57 19.34
C GLY A 206 13.08 46.74 18.98
N SER A 207 14.40 46.52 18.89
CA SER A 207 15.33 47.54 18.39
C SER A 207 15.05 48.00 16.96
N PHE A 208 14.30 47.21 16.18
CA PHE A 208 13.88 47.52 14.81
C PHE A 208 12.38 47.85 14.71
N SER A 209 11.70 48.08 15.84
CA SER A 209 10.24 48.26 15.86
C SER A 209 9.83 49.54 15.15
N SER A 210 9.12 49.38 14.04
CA SER A 210 8.53 50.47 13.26
C SER A 210 7.33 49.96 12.49
N GLU A 211 6.34 50.83 12.24
CA GLU A 211 5.16 50.47 11.44
C GLU A 211 5.54 50.00 10.03
N SER A 212 6.60 50.58 9.46
CA SER A 212 7.17 50.16 8.17
C SER A 212 7.73 48.74 8.22
N THR A 213 8.45 48.37 9.28
CA THR A 213 8.97 47.01 9.45
C THR A 213 7.84 46.01 9.71
N ASN A 214 6.82 46.39 10.47
CA ASN A 214 5.61 45.59 10.66
C ASN A 214 4.91 45.30 9.32
N LEU A 215 4.70 46.34 8.51
CA LEU A 215 4.13 46.24 7.17
C LEU A 215 4.94 45.29 6.26
N VAL A 216 6.27 45.40 6.27
CA VAL A 216 7.16 44.54 5.48
C VAL A 216 7.05 43.08 5.90
N LEU A 217 7.06 42.78 7.20
CA LEU A 217 6.96 41.40 7.71
C LEU A 217 5.61 40.77 7.37
N TRP A 218 4.50 41.50 7.55
CA TRP A 218 3.17 41.02 7.17
C TRP A 218 3.02 40.85 5.66
N THR A 219 3.62 41.74 4.86
CA THR A 219 3.66 41.59 3.39
C THR A 219 4.48 40.37 2.98
N ALA A 220 5.64 40.15 3.61
CA ALA A 220 6.46 38.97 3.36
C ALA A 220 5.71 37.67 3.72
N TYR A 221 5.01 37.64 4.86
CA TYR A 221 4.14 36.52 5.25
C TYR A 221 3.03 36.26 4.23
N SER A 222 2.34 37.31 3.77
CA SER A 222 1.30 37.22 2.74
C SER A 222 1.85 36.70 1.42
N CYS A 223 3.02 37.19 0.97
CA CYS A 223 3.72 36.70 -0.21
C CYS A 223 4.10 35.23 -0.07
N ALA A 224 4.59 34.80 1.10
CA ALA A 224 4.93 33.40 1.36
C ALA A 224 3.69 32.49 1.25
N LEU A 225 2.56 32.89 1.84
CA LEU A 225 1.28 32.15 1.71
C LEU A 225 0.74 32.12 0.28
N GLY A 226 0.69 33.28 -0.37
CA GLY A 226 0.22 33.41 -1.75
C GLY A 226 1.01 32.54 -2.72
N PHE A 227 2.34 32.57 -2.59
CA PHE A 227 3.24 31.71 -3.36
C PHE A 227 3.00 30.21 -3.07
N PHE A 228 2.82 29.84 -1.80
CA PHE A 228 2.54 28.44 -1.44
C PHE A 228 1.27 27.93 -2.14
N PHE A 229 0.18 28.71 -2.08
CA PHE A 229 -1.08 28.36 -2.72
C PHE A 229 -0.97 28.27 -4.25
N ALA A 230 -0.19 29.15 -4.87
CA ALA A 230 0.09 29.08 -6.30
C ALA A 230 0.91 27.84 -6.68
N ALA A 231 1.88 27.44 -5.85
CA ALA A 231 2.76 26.31 -6.11
C ALA A 231 2.14 24.93 -5.75
N LEU A 232 1.16 24.89 -4.85
CA LEU A 232 0.56 23.67 -4.32
C LEU A 232 0.02 22.73 -5.42
N PRO A 233 -0.79 23.19 -6.41
CA PRO A 233 -1.39 22.30 -7.41
C PRO A 233 -0.38 21.52 -8.27
N ASN A 234 0.83 22.06 -8.42
CA ASN A 234 1.88 21.50 -9.28
C ASN A 234 3.01 20.80 -8.50
N SER A 235 2.89 20.70 -7.17
CA SER A 235 3.89 20.09 -6.29
C SER A 235 3.36 18.80 -5.61
N ARG A 236 4.21 18.07 -4.87
CA ARG A 236 3.73 16.97 -4.00
C ARG A 236 2.64 17.37 -3.00
N TYR A 237 2.52 18.65 -2.66
CA TYR A 237 1.58 19.12 -1.64
C TYR A 237 0.11 19.07 -2.11
N MET A 238 -0.13 18.83 -3.40
CA MET A 238 -1.46 18.48 -3.91
C MET A 238 -2.11 17.27 -3.21
N HIS A 239 -1.32 16.41 -2.54
CA HIS A 239 -1.89 15.34 -1.71
C HIS A 239 -2.80 15.85 -0.59
N ILE A 240 -2.57 17.07 -0.06
CA ILE A 240 -3.34 17.62 1.07
C ILE A 240 -4.85 17.64 0.75
N PRO A 241 -5.32 18.30 -0.33
CA PRO A 241 -6.74 18.26 -0.68
C PRO A 241 -7.16 16.94 -1.36
N THR A 242 -6.25 16.26 -2.07
CA THR A 242 -6.64 15.06 -2.84
C THR A 242 -6.78 13.81 -1.99
N GLU A 243 -6.06 13.70 -0.87
CA GLU A 243 -6.21 12.61 0.10
C GLU A 243 -7.60 12.63 0.74
N VAL A 244 -8.14 13.82 1.03
CA VAL A 244 -9.54 13.98 1.48
C VAL A 244 -10.48 13.38 0.45
N LEU A 245 -10.36 13.79 -0.82
CA LEU A 245 -11.18 13.26 -1.91
C LEU A 245 -11.02 11.74 -2.07
N LEU A 246 -9.80 11.22 -1.98
CA LEU A 246 -9.50 9.80 -2.08
C LEU A 246 -10.21 9.00 -0.98
N ILE A 247 -10.22 9.49 0.26
CA ILE A 247 -10.92 8.81 1.36
C ILE A 247 -12.41 8.67 1.06
N PHE A 248 -13.06 9.73 0.55
CA PHE A 248 -14.48 9.66 0.16
C PHE A 248 -14.72 8.67 -0.99
N VAL A 249 -13.89 8.72 -2.03
CA VAL A 249 -14.01 7.83 -3.20
C VAL A 249 -13.76 6.36 -2.81
N ARG A 250 -12.76 6.10 -1.96
CA ARG A 250 -12.47 4.76 -1.44
C ARG A 250 -13.61 4.23 -0.57
N ASN A 251 -14.12 5.03 0.37
CA ASN A 251 -15.21 4.64 1.26
C ASN A 251 -16.55 4.49 0.52
N ALA A 252 -16.70 5.09 -0.67
CA ALA A 252 -17.79 4.81 -1.60
C ALA A 252 -17.70 3.42 -2.25
N GLY A 253 -16.59 2.69 -2.08
CA GLY A 253 -16.36 1.37 -2.67
C GLY A 253 -15.91 1.42 -4.14
N ILE A 254 -15.44 2.57 -4.61
CA ILE A 254 -14.90 2.72 -5.96
C ILE A 254 -13.51 2.10 -6.00
N ARG A 255 -13.28 1.20 -6.97
CA ARG A 255 -12.02 0.49 -7.16
C ARG A 255 -11.36 0.89 -8.47
N LEU A 256 -10.04 0.72 -8.56
CA LEU A 256 -9.31 0.90 -9.80
C LEU A 256 -9.80 -0.14 -10.81
N LYS A 257 -10.08 0.30 -12.02
CA LYS A 257 -10.36 -0.60 -13.15
C LYS A 257 -9.04 -0.88 -13.85
N LYS A 258 -8.97 -1.96 -14.64
CA LYS A 258 -7.80 -2.40 -15.43
C LYS A 258 -7.49 -1.47 -16.63
N ARG A 259 -7.69 -0.15 -16.47
CA ARG A 259 -7.49 0.92 -17.46
C ARG A 259 -7.29 2.25 -16.74
N ASN A 260 -6.53 3.19 -17.31
CA ASN A 260 -6.46 4.53 -16.73
C ASN A 260 -7.83 5.19 -16.75
N ASN A 261 -8.19 5.76 -15.61
CA ASN A 261 -9.41 6.52 -15.44
C ASN A 261 -9.16 7.66 -14.45
N THR A 262 -10.19 8.45 -14.17
CA THR A 262 -10.05 9.56 -13.21
C THR A 262 -9.73 9.11 -11.79
N TYR A 263 -10.01 7.86 -11.42
CA TYR A 263 -9.60 7.31 -10.13
C TYR A 263 -8.08 7.03 -10.07
N THR A 264 -7.44 6.70 -11.21
CA THR A 264 -5.98 6.69 -11.33
C THR A 264 -5.40 8.05 -10.91
N ASP A 265 -5.91 9.14 -11.48
CA ASP A 265 -5.44 10.49 -11.18
C ASP A 265 -5.60 10.83 -9.70
N ILE A 266 -6.79 10.59 -9.13
CA ILE A 266 -7.05 10.86 -7.70
C ILE A 266 -6.01 10.16 -6.81
N GLN A 267 -5.73 8.88 -7.07
CA GLN A 267 -4.73 8.13 -6.31
C GLN A 267 -3.31 8.65 -6.50
N VAL A 268 -2.92 8.94 -7.74
CA VAL A 268 -1.57 9.43 -8.08
C VAL A 268 -1.30 10.80 -7.44
N PHE A 269 -2.28 11.72 -7.46
CA PHE A 269 -2.15 13.04 -6.85
C PHE A 269 -2.22 12.99 -5.31
N SER A 270 -2.88 11.98 -4.73
CA SER A 270 -2.90 11.72 -3.29
C SER A 270 -1.57 11.16 -2.74
N CYS A 271 -0.62 10.81 -3.60
CA CYS A 271 0.69 10.35 -3.15
C CYS A 271 1.50 11.51 -2.54
N SER A 272 1.59 11.50 -1.21
CA SER A 272 2.42 12.45 -0.45
C SER A 272 3.92 12.28 -0.71
N ARG A 273 4.36 11.19 -1.35
CA ARG A 273 5.77 10.79 -1.55
C ARG A 273 6.54 10.68 -0.22
N CYS A 274 5.92 10.24 0.87
CA CYS A 274 6.52 10.19 2.20
C CYS A 274 7.81 9.35 2.30
N GLY A 275 7.95 8.32 1.45
CA GLY A 275 9.14 7.47 1.35
C GLY A 275 9.08 6.14 2.10
N LEU A 276 8.00 5.84 2.85
CA LEU A 276 7.89 4.58 3.61
C LEU A 276 8.02 3.34 2.71
N CYS A 277 7.35 3.33 1.56
CA CYS A 277 7.46 2.22 0.61
C CYS A 277 8.78 2.19 -0.19
N LEU A 278 9.63 3.22 -0.08
CA LEU A 278 10.99 3.22 -0.63
C LEU A 278 11.94 2.48 0.31
N ASP A 279 11.84 2.73 1.62
CA ASP A 279 12.70 2.13 2.64
C ASP A 279 12.50 0.62 2.79
N ASN A 280 11.24 0.16 2.69
CA ASN A 280 10.89 -1.24 2.87
C ASN A 280 10.98 -2.08 1.58
N CYS A 281 11.29 -1.46 0.44
CA CYS A 281 11.37 -2.15 -0.84
C CYS A 281 12.74 -2.84 -1.03
N GLN A 282 12.74 -4.18 -1.09
CA GLN A 282 13.97 -4.97 -1.25
C GLN A 282 14.68 -4.76 -2.58
N MET A 283 13.99 -4.26 -3.61
CA MET A 283 14.58 -3.98 -4.94
C MET A 283 15.86 -3.14 -4.86
N ALA A 284 15.91 -2.22 -3.89
CA ALA A 284 17.08 -1.41 -3.61
C ALA A 284 18.36 -2.21 -3.30
N ALA A 285 18.23 -3.36 -2.64
CA ALA A 285 19.36 -4.23 -2.31
C ALA A 285 19.99 -4.84 -3.56
N ALA A 286 19.20 -5.04 -4.62
CA ALA A 286 19.65 -5.53 -5.91
C ALA A 286 20.09 -4.40 -6.87
N GLY A 287 20.33 -3.17 -6.38
CA GLY A 287 20.74 -2.04 -7.23
C GLY A 287 19.60 -1.36 -8.01
N ILE A 288 18.37 -1.88 -7.94
CA ILE A 288 17.22 -1.35 -8.67
C ILE A 288 16.59 -0.20 -7.89
N ASN A 289 16.89 1.04 -8.29
CA ASN A 289 16.57 2.27 -7.53
C ASN A 289 15.49 3.17 -8.15
N HIS A 290 14.95 2.82 -9.32
CA HIS A 290 13.96 3.65 -10.03
C HIS A 290 12.59 2.99 -10.17
N ALA A 291 12.46 1.73 -9.79
CA ALA A 291 11.22 0.97 -9.94
C ALA A 291 10.31 1.02 -8.70
N GLN A 292 10.71 1.65 -7.59
CA GLN A 292 9.90 1.72 -6.37
C GLN A 292 8.63 2.54 -6.59
N SER A 293 7.55 2.21 -5.86
CA SER A 293 6.22 2.82 -6.07
C SER A 293 6.23 4.34 -5.98
N VAL A 294 7.05 4.96 -5.12
CA VAL A 294 7.15 6.43 -5.05
C VAL A 294 7.63 7.04 -6.37
N TYR A 295 8.63 6.42 -7.02
CA TYR A 295 9.17 6.91 -8.28
C TYR A 295 8.20 6.65 -9.43
N ILE A 296 7.51 5.52 -9.43
CA ILE A 296 6.46 5.24 -10.41
C ILE A 296 5.30 6.21 -10.31
N LEU A 297 4.77 6.46 -9.12
CA LEU A 297 3.67 7.43 -8.95
C LEU A 297 4.11 8.83 -9.36
N LYS A 298 5.37 9.22 -9.06
CA LYS A 298 5.95 10.46 -9.57
C LYS A 298 5.96 10.47 -11.10
N ASN A 299 6.38 9.38 -11.74
CA ASN A 299 6.56 9.32 -13.20
C ASN A 299 5.23 9.26 -13.95
N ILE A 300 4.24 8.51 -13.43
CA ILE A 300 2.85 8.54 -13.90
C ILE A 300 2.30 9.98 -13.84
N ARG A 301 2.44 10.65 -12.69
CA ARG A 301 1.96 12.04 -12.52
C ARG A 301 2.53 13.02 -13.55
N ASN A 302 3.74 12.76 -14.03
CA ASN A 302 4.46 13.66 -14.93
C ASN A 302 4.51 13.15 -16.37
N ASN A 303 3.75 12.10 -16.71
CA ASN A 303 3.78 11.45 -18.02
C ASN A 303 5.21 11.12 -18.51
N ASN A 304 6.08 10.69 -17.59
CA ASN A 304 7.49 10.39 -17.86
C ASN A 304 7.83 9.00 -17.34
N LEU A 305 7.15 8.01 -17.90
CA LEU A 305 7.26 6.61 -17.49
C LEU A 305 7.99 5.84 -18.59
N THR A 306 8.94 4.99 -18.19
CA THR A 306 9.67 4.12 -19.13
C THR A 306 9.36 2.66 -18.85
N ASP A 307 9.49 1.81 -19.88
CA ASP A 307 9.30 0.37 -19.75
C ASP A 307 10.24 -0.23 -18.72
N GLU A 308 11.48 0.22 -18.66
CA GLU A 308 12.44 -0.24 -17.65
C GLU A 308 11.90 -0.01 -16.23
N GLN A 309 11.37 1.18 -15.94
CA GLN A 309 10.83 1.52 -14.63
C GLN A 309 9.57 0.69 -14.31
N LEU A 310 8.73 0.45 -15.32
CA LEU A 310 7.50 -0.33 -15.20
C LEU A 310 7.78 -1.80 -14.91
N PHE A 311 8.68 -2.40 -15.69
CA PHE A 311 8.94 -3.82 -15.69
C PHE A 311 9.96 -4.25 -14.65
N ASN A 312 10.83 -3.37 -14.11
CA ASN A 312 11.76 -3.70 -13.00
C ASN A 312 11.09 -3.81 -11.61
N CYS A 313 9.89 -4.38 -11.54
CA CYS A 313 9.16 -4.67 -10.30
C CYS A 313 8.63 -6.10 -10.31
N LEU A 314 8.78 -6.79 -9.18
CA LEU A 314 8.29 -8.16 -8.96
C LEU A 314 6.83 -8.20 -8.47
N LEU A 315 6.17 -7.05 -8.35
CA LEU A 315 4.75 -6.92 -7.94
C LEU A 315 4.42 -7.58 -6.58
N CYS A 316 5.36 -7.59 -5.64
CA CYS A 316 5.17 -8.31 -4.37
C CYS A 316 4.10 -7.72 -3.43
N GLY A 317 3.65 -6.47 -3.63
CA GLY A 317 2.59 -5.83 -2.83
C GLY A 317 3.02 -5.20 -1.49
N LYS A 318 4.29 -5.33 -1.07
CA LYS A 318 4.75 -4.77 0.22
C LYS A 318 4.57 -3.24 0.31
N CYS A 319 4.76 -2.54 -0.80
CA CYS A 319 4.57 -1.10 -0.90
C CYS A 319 3.13 -0.61 -0.66
N GLU A 320 2.11 -1.44 -0.92
CA GLU A 320 0.71 -1.11 -0.65
C GLU A 320 0.40 -1.23 0.85
N VAL A 321 0.86 -2.33 1.47
CA VAL A 321 0.80 -2.51 2.93
C VAL A 321 1.54 -1.37 3.64
N ASP A 322 2.63 -0.90 3.05
CA ASP A 322 3.42 0.18 3.60
C ASP A 322 2.78 1.58 3.47
N CYS A 323 1.85 1.76 2.54
CA CYS A 323 1.28 3.06 2.21
C CYS A 323 0.28 3.54 3.29
N PRO A 324 0.56 4.63 4.02
CA PRO A 324 -0.39 5.15 5.02
C PRO A 324 -1.66 5.73 4.36
N VAL A 325 -1.50 6.31 3.17
CA VAL A 325 -2.59 6.90 2.38
C VAL A 325 -3.54 5.81 1.84
N GLY A 326 -3.03 4.60 1.61
CA GLY A 326 -3.79 3.47 1.05
C GLY A 326 -3.97 3.57 -0.47
N ILE A 327 -2.88 3.83 -1.19
CA ILE A 327 -2.83 3.86 -2.66
C ILE A 327 -2.61 2.43 -3.19
N ASN A 328 -3.39 2.03 -4.20
CA ASN A 328 -3.27 0.75 -4.91
C ASN A 328 -2.10 0.74 -5.90
N THR A 329 -0.86 0.78 -5.38
CA THR A 329 0.35 0.91 -6.20
C THR A 329 0.63 -0.26 -7.15
N ILE A 330 0.13 -1.46 -6.86
CA ILE A 330 0.25 -2.65 -7.71
C ILE A 330 -0.72 -2.53 -8.89
N ASP A 331 -2.00 -2.26 -8.62
CA ASP A 331 -3.00 -2.10 -9.67
C ASP A 331 -2.66 -0.92 -10.59
N LEU A 332 -2.20 0.20 -10.03
CA LEU A 332 -1.72 1.34 -10.81
C LEU A 332 -0.58 0.94 -11.74
N ARG A 333 0.37 0.12 -11.28
CA ARG A 333 1.46 -0.34 -12.14
C ARG A 333 0.97 -1.30 -13.22
N ILE A 334 0.09 -2.24 -12.88
CA ILE A 334 -0.47 -3.21 -13.84
C ILE A 334 -1.22 -2.45 -14.93
N THR A 335 -2.05 -1.46 -14.58
CA THR A 335 -2.75 -0.61 -15.55
C THR A 335 -1.78 0.08 -16.51
N GLN A 336 -0.66 0.60 -16.00
CA GLN A 336 0.35 1.22 -16.86
C GLN A 336 1.09 0.20 -17.73
N ARG A 337 1.30 -1.03 -17.25
CA ARG A 337 1.83 -2.12 -18.08
C ARG A 337 0.88 -2.47 -19.22
N ILE A 338 -0.43 -2.55 -18.94
CA ILE A 338 -1.45 -2.80 -19.98
C ILE A 338 -1.32 -1.80 -21.12
N GLU A 339 -1.26 -0.51 -20.78
CA GLU A 339 -1.13 0.56 -21.76
C GLU A 339 0.17 0.46 -22.56
N SER A 340 1.29 0.11 -21.91
CA SER A 340 2.57 -0.10 -22.61
C SER A 340 2.57 -1.32 -23.55
N THR A 341 1.69 -2.31 -23.33
CA THR A 341 1.69 -3.58 -24.06
C THR A 341 0.54 -3.76 -25.05
N LEU A 342 -0.25 -2.72 -25.33
CA LEU A 342 -1.43 -2.81 -26.21
C LEU A 342 -1.13 -3.36 -27.62
N GLN A 343 0.10 -3.22 -28.10
CA GLN A 343 0.50 -3.65 -29.46
C GLN A 343 0.94 -5.12 -29.54
N TYR A 344 1.08 -5.83 -28.41
CA TYR A 344 1.49 -7.23 -28.42
C TYR A 344 0.31 -8.16 -28.71
N ASN A 345 0.22 -8.64 -29.94
CA ASN A 345 -0.73 -9.68 -30.34
C ASN A 345 -0.10 -11.07 -30.24
N SER A 346 -0.65 -11.91 -29.36
CA SER A 346 -0.34 -13.35 -29.35
C SER A 346 -1.46 -14.13 -30.05
N SER A 347 -1.08 -15.14 -30.84
CA SER A 347 -2.00 -16.12 -31.40
C SER A 347 -2.37 -17.16 -30.34
N TYR A 348 -3.65 -17.57 -30.33
CA TYR A 348 -4.22 -18.53 -29.39
C TYR A 348 -4.80 -19.76 -30.10
N ASN A 349 -4.31 -20.03 -31.31
CA ASN A 349 -4.83 -21.10 -32.16
C ASN A 349 -4.59 -22.51 -31.59
N TYR A 350 -3.75 -22.64 -30.55
CA TYR A 350 -3.51 -23.90 -29.82
C TYR A 350 -4.57 -24.19 -28.75
N LEU A 351 -5.52 -23.27 -28.49
CA LEU A 351 -6.62 -23.53 -27.57
C LEU A 351 -7.61 -24.48 -28.25
N GLU A 352 -7.39 -25.78 -28.05
CA GLU A 352 -8.29 -26.83 -28.54
C GLU A 352 -9.53 -26.95 -27.64
N ASP A 353 -10.70 -27.05 -28.28
CA ASP A 353 -12.01 -27.28 -27.64
C ASP A 353 -12.20 -28.79 -27.39
N LEU A 354 -11.32 -29.36 -26.55
CA LEU A 354 -11.43 -30.76 -26.13
C LEU A 354 -12.60 -30.93 -25.13
N PRO A 355 -13.37 -32.03 -25.22
CA PRO A 355 -14.49 -32.28 -24.32
C PRO A 355 -14.02 -32.40 -22.87
N ALA A 356 -14.80 -31.82 -21.95
CA ALA A 356 -14.48 -31.85 -20.53
C ALA A 356 -14.67 -33.26 -19.94
N ARG A 357 -13.67 -33.75 -19.19
CA ARG A 357 -13.78 -34.99 -18.42
C ARG A 357 -14.70 -34.75 -17.21
N LYS A 358 -15.62 -35.68 -16.95
CA LYS A 358 -16.50 -35.63 -15.77
C LYS A 358 -15.71 -35.99 -14.51
N ALA A 359 -15.84 -35.17 -13.47
CA ALA A 359 -15.22 -35.39 -12.15
C ALA A 359 -15.96 -34.58 -11.07
N SER A 360 -15.95 -35.05 -9.82
CA SER A 360 -16.48 -34.28 -8.67
C SER A 360 -15.49 -33.23 -8.17
N THR A 361 -14.20 -33.58 -8.20
CA THR A 361 -13.09 -32.73 -7.76
C THR A 361 -12.09 -32.58 -8.91
N ILE A 362 -11.64 -31.34 -9.15
CA ILE A 362 -10.54 -31.02 -10.06
C ILE A 362 -9.32 -30.62 -9.24
N TYR A 363 -8.15 -31.09 -9.66
CA TYR A 363 -6.87 -30.52 -9.23
C TYR A 363 -6.21 -29.78 -10.39
N PHE A 364 -5.80 -28.54 -10.12
CA PHE A 364 -5.02 -27.71 -11.04
C PHE A 364 -3.69 -27.36 -10.38
N ALA A 365 -2.61 -27.99 -10.83
CA ALA A 365 -1.29 -27.83 -10.26
C ALA A 365 -0.71 -26.43 -10.56
N GLY A 366 -0.86 -25.98 -11.80
CA GLY A 366 -0.26 -24.79 -12.38
C GLY A 366 1.16 -25.00 -12.85
N CYS A 367 1.59 -24.16 -13.81
CA CYS A 367 2.89 -24.27 -14.48
C CYS A 367 4.10 -24.38 -13.53
N MET A 368 4.07 -23.68 -12.40
CA MET A 368 5.18 -23.72 -11.45
C MET A 368 5.22 -25.01 -10.63
N THR A 369 4.08 -25.63 -10.38
CA THR A 369 4.00 -26.89 -9.63
C THR A 369 4.51 -28.05 -10.47
N HIS A 370 4.29 -28.05 -11.79
CA HIS A 370 4.93 -29.01 -12.70
C HIS A 370 6.46 -28.93 -12.68
N LEU A 371 7.04 -27.77 -12.33
CA LEU A 371 8.48 -27.61 -12.14
C LEU A 371 8.96 -27.99 -10.72
N THR A 372 8.07 -28.51 -9.89
CA THR A 372 8.32 -28.98 -8.52
C THR A 372 7.51 -30.26 -8.26
N PRO A 373 7.86 -31.39 -8.93
CA PRO A 373 7.02 -32.59 -8.98
C PRO A 373 6.71 -33.22 -7.61
N GLY A 374 7.55 -33.02 -6.60
CA GLY A 374 7.28 -33.48 -5.23
C GLY A 374 5.97 -32.94 -4.63
N ILE A 375 5.52 -31.75 -5.05
CA ILE A 375 4.21 -31.21 -4.66
C ILE A 375 3.07 -32.01 -5.29
N ILE A 376 3.18 -32.36 -6.58
CA ILE A 376 2.17 -33.16 -7.29
C ILE A 376 2.08 -34.55 -6.67
N ALA A 377 3.22 -35.20 -6.43
CA ALA A 377 3.27 -36.52 -5.79
C ALA A 377 2.64 -36.51 -4.39
N SER A 378 2.90 -35.45 -3.61
CA SER A 378 2.30 -35.29 -2.28
C SER A 378 0.79 -35.09 -2.36
N MET A 379 0.31 -34.26 -3.29
CA MET A 379 -1.13 -34.06 -3.49
C MET A 379 -1.82 -35.33 -4.00
N LYS A 380 -1.22 -36.09 -4.94
CA LYS A 380 -1.74 -37.41 -5.37
C LYS A 380 -1.90 -38.36 -4.17
N THR A 381 -0.89 -38.42 -3.30
CA THR A 381 -0.94 -39.23 -2.07
C THR A 381 -2.11 -38.79 -1.17
N LEU A 382 -2.28 -37.50 -0.95
CA LEU A 382 -3.34 -36.96 -0.10
C LEU A 382 -4.75 -37.21 -0.68
N PHE A 383 -4.94 -37.06 -1.99
CA PHE A 383 -6.20 -37.39 -2.66
C PHE A 383 -6.53 -38.89 -2.57
N HIS A 384 -5.51 -39.74 -2.72
CA HIS A 384 -5.67 -41.18 -2.55
C HIS A 384 -6.09 -41.55 -1.12
N MET A 385 -5.44 -40.96 -0.10
CA MET A 385 -5.81 -41.15 1.30
C MET A 385 -7.23 -40.65 1.62
N ALA A 386 -7.70 -39.61 0.91
CA ALA A 386 -9.07 -39.11 1.05
C ALA A 386 -10.12 -39.96 0.30
N GLY A 387 -9.70 -40.94 -0.50
CA GLY A 387 -10.61 -41.75 -1.33
C GLY A 387 -11.31 -40.94 -2.43
N GLU A 388 -10.76 -39.78 -2.81
CA GLU A 388 -11.37 -38.91 -3.81
C GLU A 388 -10.92 -39.26 -5.24
N ASN A 389 -11.87 -39.38 -6.16
CA ASN A 389 -11.58 -39.44 -7.59
C ASN A 389 -11.39 -38.03 -8.16
N VAL A 390 -10.13 -37.64 -8.37
CA VAL A 390 -9.75 -36.28 -8.77
C VAL A 390 -9.27 -36.26 -10.22
N TRP A 391 -9.82 -35.33 -11.01
CA TRP A 391 -9.28 -35.06 -12.34
C TRP A 391 -8.14 -34.04 -12.28
N PHE A 392 -6.96 -34.44 -12.70
CA PHE A 392 -5.78 -33.60 -12.87
C PHE A 392 -5.92 -32.83 -14.19
N MET A 393 -6.54 -31.66 -14.14
CA MET A 393 -6.93 -30.91 -15.33
C MET A 393 -5.73 -30.51 -16.19
N ASP A 394 -4.57 -30.26 -15.56
CA ASP A 394 -3.37 -29.75 -16.21
C ASP A 394 -2.22 -30.75 -16.34
N GLU A 395 -2.51 -32.04 -16.17
CA GLU A 395 -1.54 -33.11 -16.43
C GLU A 395 -1.17 -33.21 -17.92
N GLU A 396 -2.15 -33.02 -18.83
CA GLU A 396 -1.96 -33.08 -20.27
C GLU A 396 -2.32 -31.75 -20.95
N LYS A 397 -1.30 -31.01 -21.41
CA LYS A 397 -1.42 -29.84 -22.32
C LYS A 397 -2.48 -28.78 -21.93
N ALA A 398 -2.71 -28.52 -20.65
CA ALA A 398 -3.67 -27.48 -20.26
C ALA A 398 -3.11 -26.05 -20.40
N PRO A 399 -3.96 -25.10 -20.83
CA PRO A 399 -3.57 -23.69 -20.85
C PRO A 399 -3.29 -23.14 -19.45
N CYS A 400 -2.30 -22.25 -19.38
CA CYS A 400 -1.96 -21.55 -18.14
C CYS A 400 -3.18 -20.83 -17.54
N CYS A 401 -3.18 -20.65 -16.21
CA CYS A 401 -4.22 -19.91 -15.49
C CYS A 401 -4.45 -18.46 -15.95
N GLY A 402 -3.55 -17.86 -16.75
CA GLY A 402 -3.65 -16.50 -17.29
C GLY A 402 -2.93 -15.43 -16.47
N ARG A 403 -2.64 -15.67 -15.19
CA ARG A 403 -2.03 -14.67 -14.29
C ARG A 403 -0.67 -14.12 -14.78
N PRO A 404 0.28 -14.91 -15.32
CA PRO A 404 1.54 -14.35 -15.83
C PRO A 404 1.35 -13.29 -16.92
N LEU A 405 0.38 -13.48 -17.81
CA LEU A 405 0.03 -12.54 -18.87
C LEU A 405 -0.56 -11.25 -18.29
N MET A 406 -1.44 -11.35 -17.28
CA MET A 406 -1.96 -10.18 -16.57
C MET A 406 -0.85 -9.36 -15.91
N LEU A 407 0.11 -10.03 -15.24
CA LEU A 407 1.25 -9.35 -14.62
C LEU A 407 2.15 -8.67 -15.66
N ALA A 408 2.21 -9.19 -16.88
CA ALA A 408 2.93 -8.60 -18.00
C ALA A 408 2.17 -7.45 -18.70
N GLY A 409 0.89 -7.20 -18.35
CA GLY A 409 0.03 -6.22 -19.02
C GLY A 409 -0.80 -6.79 -20.17
N GLN A 410 -0.63 -8.06 -20.53
CA GLN A 410 -1.34 -8.73 -21.62
C GLN A 410 -2.69 -9.27 -21.14
N HIS A 411 -3.63 -8.37 -20.88
CA HIS A 411 -4.92 -8.72 -20.26
C HIS A 411 -5.90 -9.43 -21.21
N ASP A 412 -6.00 -9.02 -22.47
CA ASP A 412 -6.92 -9.64 -23.44
C ASP A 412 -6.50 -11.09 -23.75
N ALA A 413 -5.19 -11.25 -23.87
CA ALA A 413 -4.46 -12.50 -23.91
C ALA A 413 -4.81 -13.43 -22.73
N ALA A 414 -4.71 -12.92 -21.49
CA ALA A 414 -5.12 -13.67 -20.31
C ALA A 414 -6.60 -14.05 -20.34
N SER A 415 -7.48 -13.16 -20.79
CA SER A 415 -8.93 -13.37 -20.86
C SER A 415 -9.29 -14.60 -21.70
N LYS A 416 -8.63 -14.79 -22.85
CA LYS A 416 -8.84 -15.98 -23.71
C LYS A 416 -8.53 -17.29 -22.98
N LEU A 417 -7.44 -17.33 -22.21
CA LEU A 417 -7.09 -18.50 -21.40
C LEU A 417 -8.11 -18.75 -20.29
N ILE A 418 -8.56 -17.69 -19.62
CA ILE A 418 -9.54 -17.75 -18.54
C ILE A 418 -10.87 -18.32 -19.05
N VAL A 419 -11.38 -17.81 -20.18
CA VAL A 419 -12.64 -18.28 -20.78
C VAL A 419 -12.55 -19.76 -21.15
N ASN A 420 -11.46 -20.17 -21.80
CA ASN A 420 -11.25 -21.57 -22.18
C ASN A 420 -11.24 -22.50 -20.96
N ASN A 421 -10.45 -22.16 -19.94
CA ASN A 421 -10.34 -22.95 -18.73
C ASN A 421 -11.66 -22.97 -17.93
N THR A 422 -12.40 -21.85 -17.90
CA THR A 422 -13.73 -21.76 -17.28
C THR A 422 -14.71 -22.73 -17.92
N ARG A 423 -14.74 -22.80 -19.26
CA ARG A 423 -15.60 -23.74 -19.99
C ARG A 423 -15.28 -25.19 -19.62
N LYS A 424 -14.00 -25.56 -19.56
CA LYS A 424 -13.56 -26.92 -19.19
C LYS A 424 -13.94 -27.28 -17.75
N ILE A 425 -13.74 -26.36 -16.81
CA ILE A 425 -14.09 -26.56 -15.39
C ILE A 425 -15.60 -26.73 -15.24
N LEU A 426 -16.41 -25.84 -15.80
CA LEU A 426 -17.87 -25.94 -15.71
C LEU A 426 -18.42 -27.17 -16.44
N GLY A 427 -17.87 -27.49 -17.61
CA GLY A 427 -18.26 -28.67 -18.39
C GLY A 427 -18.02 -30.01 -17.67
N SER A 428 -17.06 -30.05 -16.75
CA SER A 428 -16.77 -31.26 -15.94
C SER A 428 -17.89 -31.61 -14.96
N GLY A 429 -18.70 -30.63 -14.54
CA GLY A 429 -19.67 -30.79 -13.44
C GLY A 429 -19.03 -30.86 -12.05
N ALA A 430 -17.75 -30.53 -11.90
CA ALA A 430 -17.06 -30.53 -10.62
C ALA A 430 -17.68 -29.54 -9.63
N LYS A 431 -17.64 -29.90 -8.35
CA LYS A 431 -18.07 -29.03 -7.24
C LYS A 431 -16.88 -28.33 -6.59
N THR A 432 -15.69 -28.90 -6.71
CA THR A 432 -14.48 -28.41 -6.03
C THR A 432 -13.31 -28.33 -7.01
N LEU A 433 -12.57 -27.22 -6.94
CA LEU A 433 -11.31 -26.99 -7.65
C LEU A 433 -10.20 -26.77 -6.62
N VAL A 434 -9.27 -27.73 -6.49
CA VAL A 434 -8.10 -27.63 -5.62
C VAL A 434 -6.90 -27.10 -6.41
N VAL A 435 -6.21 -26.12 -5.84
CA VAL A 435 -5.07 -25.44 -6.49
C VAL A 435 -3.86 -25.37 -5.55
N SER A 436 -2.67 -25.72 -6.03
CA SER A 436 -1.43 -25.74 -5.22
C SER A 436 -0.51 -24.54 -5.42
N CYS A 437 -0.80 -23.67 -6.38
CA CYS A 437 -0.04 -22.46 -6.64
C CYS A 437 -0.84 -21.19 -6.25
N PRO A 438 -0.33 -20.33 -5.34
CA PRO A 438 -1.02 -19.09 -4.97
C PRO A 438 -1.32 -18.13 -6.13
N ILE A 439 -0.47 -18.15 -7.16
CA ILE A 439 -0.63 -17.34 -8.38
C ILE A 439 -1.88 -17.80 -9.14
N CYS A 440 -2.10 -19.11 -9.22
CA CYS A 440 -3.28 -19.71 -9.83
C CYS A 440 -4.50 -19.50 -8.93
N TYR A 441 -4.39 -19.73 -7.61
CA TYR A 441 -5.47 -19.54 -6.66
C TYR A 441 -6.05 -18.12 -6.72
N LYS A 442 -5.18 -17.10 -6.73
CA LYS A 442 -5.63 -15.70 -6.82
C LYS A 442 -6.45 -15.43 -8.08
N VAL A 443 -5.96 -15.84 -9.25
CA VAL A 443 -6.68 -15.58 -10.51
C VAL A 443 -7.99 -16.38 -10.59
N PHE A 444 -8.01 -17.64 -10.14
CA PHE A 444 -9.26 -18.42 -10.07
C PHE A 444 -10.30 -17.81 -9.13
N ARG A 445 -9.88 -17.13 -8.05
CA ARG A 445 -10.77 -16.47 -7.10
C ARG A 445 -11.23 -15.08 -7.55
N GLU A 446 -10.38 -14.33 -8.26
CA GLU A 446 -10.64 -12.93 -8.60
C GLU A 446 -11.17 -12.71 -10.03
N ASP A 447 -10.79 -13.57 -10.98
CA ASP A 447 -10.98 -13.34 -12.40
C ASP A 447 -11.78 -14.43 -13.13
N TYR A 448 -11.91 -15.64 -12.57
CA TYR A 448 -12.71 -16.72 -13.18
C TYR A 448 -14.16 -16.70 -12.68
N GLU A 449 -15.11 -16.87 -13.60
CA GLU A 449 -16.53 -16.99 -13.30
C GLU A 449 -16.93 -18.46 -13.20
N LEU A 450 -16.63 -19.10 -12.07
CA LEU A 450 -16.84 -20.55 -11.87
C LEU A 450 -18.19 -20.93 -11.25
N GLY A 451 -19.15 -20.01 -11.15
CA GLY A 451 -20.47 -20.29 -10.57
C GLY A 451 -20.38 -20.86 -9.15
N ASN A 452 -20.85 -22.10 -8.96
CA ASN A 452 -20.90 -22.77 -7.66
C ASN A 452 -19.67 -23.64 -7.34
N VAL A 453 -18.62 -23.63 -8.17
CA VAL A 453 -17.41 -24.41 -7.90
C VAL A 453 -16.62 -23.78 -6.75
N GLU A 454 -16.41 -24.54 -5.67
CA GLU A 454 -15.58 -24.13 -4.54
C GLU A 454 -14.09 -24.19 -4.94
N VAL A 455 -13.44 -23.03 -5.03
CA VAL A 455 -11.99 -22.96 -5.25
C VAL A 455 -11.26 -23.01 -3.92
N LEU A 456 -10.55 -24.11 -3.67
CA LEU A 456 -9.75 -24.37 -2.49
C LEU A 456 -8.26 -24.26 -2.80
N PHE A 457 -7.53 -23.56 -1.94
CA PHE A 457 -6.08 -23.65 -1.95
C PHE A 457 -5.65 -24.95 -1.26
N HIS A 458 -4.53 -25.57 -1.68
CA HIS A 458 -4.10 -26.85 -1.13
C HIS A 458 -3.91 -26.85 0.40
N ALA A 459 -3.61 -25.71 1.01
CA ALA A 459 -3.49 -25.58 2.47
C ALA A 459 -4.86 -25.68 3.16
N GLU A 460 -5.90 -25.13 2.55
CA GLU A 460 -7.28 -25.23 3.03
C GLU A 460 -7.79 -26.67 2.88
N TYR A 461 -7.49 -27.31 1.75
CA TYR A 461 -7.83 -28.71 1.50
C TYR A 461 -7.15 -29.63 2.53
N ILE A 462 -5.84 -29.49 2.74
CA ILE A 462 -5.11 -30.30 3.73
C ILE A 462 -5.62 -30.03 5.16
N SER A 463 -5.88 -28.77 5.51
CA SER A 463 -6.47 -28.42 6.81
C SER A 463 -7.84 -29.08 7.00
N ARG A 464 -8.67 -29.15 5.95
CA ARG A 464 -9.95 -29.88 5.96
C ARG A 464 -9.73 -31.37 6.27
N LEU A 465 -8.83 -32.03 5.54
CA LEU A 465 -8.51 -33.45 5.78
C LEU A 465 -8.01 -33.73 7.21
N ILE A 466 -7.22 -32.82 7.79
CA ILE A 466 -6.73 -32.95 9.18
C ILE A 466 -7.89 -32.80 10.18
N ARG A 467 -8.75 -31.79 10.01
CA ARG A 467 -9.88 -31.54 10.92
C ARG A 467 -10.91 -32.66 10.88
N GLU A 468 -11.14 -33.22 9.70
CA GLU A 468 -12.04 -34.35 9.48
C GLU A 468 -11.40 -35.69 9.85
N GLN A 469 -10.15 -35.69 10.35
CA GLN A 469 -9.40 -36.88 10.75
C GLN A 469 -9.21 -37.91 9.63
N ILE A 470 -9.33 -37.49 8.37
CA ILE A 470 -9.03 -38.32 7.18
C ILE A 470 -7.52 -38.59 7.10
N ILE A 471 -6.71 -37.59 7.47
CA ILE A 471 -5.26 -37.74 7.64
C ILE A 471 -4.85 -37.33 9.05
N LEU A 472 -3.85 -38.03 9.59
CA LEU A 472 -3.27 -37.76 10.90
C LEU A 472 -1.77 -37.52 10.76
N PRO A 473 -1.34 -36.26 10.58
CA PRO A 473 0.08 -35.95 10.45
C PRO A 473 0.85 -36.25 11.75
N GLY A 474 2.09 -36.70 11.59
CA GLY A 474 3.00 -36.94 12.70
C GLY A 474 3.54 -35.66 13.30
N LYS A 475 3.35 -35.47 14.61
CA LYS A 475 3.98 -34.33 15.27
C LYS A 475 5.45 -34.61 15.57
N THR A 476 6.33 -33.93 14.84
CA THR A 476 7.79 -34.03 15.01
C THR A 476 8.36 -32.84 15.81
N THR A 477 9.61 -32.93 16.23
CA THR A 477 10.36 -31.81 16.85
C THR A 477 10.94 -30.83 15.82
N THR A 478 10.73 -31.08 14.53
CA THR A 478 11.24 -30.27 13.41
C THR A 478 10.88 -28.80 13.58
N ARG A 479 11.89 -27.94 13.52
CA ARG A 479 11.82 -26.49 13.60
C ARG A 479 11.51 -25.90 12.24
N ILE A 480 10.31 -25.34 12.08
CA ILE A 480 9.81 -24.85 10.80
C ILE A 480 9.72 -23.33 10.82
N VAL A 481 10.43 -22.67 9.90
CA VAL A 481 10.15 -21.26 9.58
C VAL A 481 9.28 -21.23 8.33
N TYR A 482 8.15 -20.52 8.40
CA TYR A 482 7.23 -20.40 7.27
C TYR A 482 7.45 -19.09 6.51
N HIS A 483 7.64 -19.21 5.21
CA HIS A 483 7.61 -18.08 4.28
C HIS A 483 6.20 -17.86 3.74
N ASP A 484 5.60 -16.71 4.06
CA ASP A 484 4.31 -16.29 3.50
C ASP A 484 4.45 -15.84 2.03
N PRO A 485 3.88 -16.57 1.05
CA PRO A 485 3.93 -16.18 -0.35
C PRO A 485 3.15 -14.88 -0.59
N CYS A 486 3.66 -13.98 -1.44
CA CYS A 486 3.05 -12.65 -1.61
C CYS A 486 1.61 -12.67 -2.13
N GLU A 487 1.30 -13.52 -3.13
CA GLU A 487 -0.06 -13.63 -3.68
C GLU A 487 -1.03 -14.32 -2.70
N LEU A 488 -0.54 -15.25 -1.87
CA LEU A 488 -1.37 -15.93 -0.87
C LEU A 488 -1.68 -15.00 0.33
N GLY A 489 -0.63 -14.42 0.90
CA GLY A 489 -0.71 -13.58 2.08
C GLY A 489 -1.24 -12.18 1.78
N ARG A 490 -0.45 -11.35 1.08
CA ARG A 490 -0.86 -9.97 0.76
C ARG A 490 -1.97 -9.92 -0.28
N GLY A 491 -1.96 -10.84 -1.24
CA GLY A 491 -2.92 -10.87 -2.34
C GLY A 491 -4.29 -11.41 -1.93
N MET A 492 -4.35 -12.47 -1.11
CA MET A 492 -5.60 -13.17 -0.75
C MET A 492 -5.93 -13.14 0.75
N GLY A 493 -5.04 -12.63 1.60
CA GLY A 493 -5.26 -12.55 3.05
C GLY A 493 -5.15 -13.90 3.77
N MET A 494 -4.67 -14.95 3.10
CA MET A 494 -4.58 -16.28 3.69
C MET A 494 -3.24 -16.47 4.42
N PHE A 495 -3.30 -16.44 5.75
CA PHE A 495 -2.13 -16.62 6.62
C PHE A 495 -2.23 -17.86 7.51
N GLU A 496 -3.45 -18.23 7.90
CA GLU A 496 -3.66 -19.20 8.98
C GLU A 496 -3.77 -20.66 8.53
N PRO A 497 -4.48 -21.02 7.44
CA PRO A 497 -4.55 -22.41 6.98
C PRO A 497 -3.16 -23.05 6.76
N PRO A 498 -2.17 -22.39 6.12
CA PRO A 498 -0.83 -22.95 6.01
C PRO A 498 -0.15 -23.19 7.37
N ARG A 499 -0.35 -22.29 8.34
CA ARG A 499 0.24 -22.42 9.69
C ARG A 499 -0.41 -23.53 10.48
N GLU A 500 -1.72 -23.70 10.38
CA GLU A 500 -2.45 -24.79 11.01
C GLU A 500 -1.93 -26.15 10.54
N VAL A 501 -1.80 -26.33 9.22
CA VAL A 501 -1.22 -27.53 8.61
C VAL A 501 0.19 -27.79 9.16
N LEU A 502 1.05 -26.77 9.21
CA LEU A 502 2.42 -26.92 9.69
C LEU A 502 2.53 -27.19 11.21
N ARG A 503 1.59 -26.68 12.03
CA ARG A 503 1.56 -26.97 13.46
C ARG A 503 1.15 -28.42 13.77
N ALA A 504 0.43 -29.06 12.85
CA ALA A 504 0.12 -30.49 12.96
C ALA A 504 1.36 -31.38 12.71
N THR A 505 2.38 -30.88 12.01
CA THR A 505 3.57 -31.66 11.62
C THR A 505 4.82 -31.35 12.45
N GLY A 506 4.96 -30.12 12.96
CA GLY A 506 6.17 -29.70 13.67
C GLY A 506 6.03 -28.38 14.44
N LYS A 507 7.16 -27.82 14.86
CA LYS A 507 7.22 -26.56 15.63
C LYS A 507 7.42 -25.36 14.72
N VAL A 508 6.35 -24.62 14.46
CA VAL A 508 6.40 -23.36 13.68
C VAL A 508 7.01 -22.24 14.52
N ILE A 509 8.10 -21.65 14.04
CA ILE A 509 8.83 -20.57 14.70
C ILE A 509 8.34 -19.21 14.18
N PRO A 510 7.86 -18.30 15.05
CA PRO A 510 7.49 -16.95 14.65
C PRO A 510 8.74 -16.14 14.27
N VAL A 511 8.64 -15.38 13.19
CA VAL A 511 9.73 -14.51 12.71
C VAL A 511 9.28 -13.06 12.60
N LYS A 512 10.21 -12.11 12.69
CA LYS A 512 9.91 -10.67 12.64
C LYS A 512 9.19 -10.25 11.35
N ASN A 513 9.63 -10.77 10.21
CA ASN A 513 9.10 -10.43 8.88
C ASN A 513 8.20 -11.57 8.38
N GLU A 514 7.05 -11.77 9.02
CA GLU A 514 6.02 -12.71 8.59
C GLU A 514 4.75 -12.00 8.10
N LYS A 515 3.79 -12.78 7.60
CA LYS A 515 2.47 -12.35 7.12
C LYS A 515 2.59 -11.25 6.07
N GLN A 516 1.92 -10.11 6.26
CA GLN A 516 1.96 -8.99 5.33
C GLN A 516 3.37 -8.40 5.15
N MET A 517 4.25 -8.57 6.16
CA MET A 517 5.62 -8.03 6.14
C MET A 517 6.66 -8.97 5.56
N ALA A 518 6.26 -10.20 5.20
CA ALA A 518 7.14 -11.21 4.61
C ALA A 518 7.92 -10.69 3.41
N HIS A 519 9.16 -11.17 3.28
CA HIS A 519 10.05 -10.79 2.20
C HIS A 519 9.50 -11.19 0.82
N CYS A 520 9.94 -10.52 -0.23
CA CYS A 520 9.84 -11.06 -1.57
C CYS A 520 10.91 -12.14 -1.75
N CYS A 521 10.55 -13.30 -2.29
CA CYS A 521 11.49 -14.39 -2.56
C CYS A 521 12.47 -14.08 -3.71
N GLY A 522 12.22 -13.04 -4.51
CA GLY A 522 12.97 -12.74 -5.74
C GLY A 522 12.43 -13.46 -6.99
N GLY A 523 11.36 -14.24 -6.85
CA GLY A 523 10.66 -14.91 -7.95
C GLY A 523 9.73 -13.96 -8.74
N SER A 524 9.61 -14.18 -10.05
CA SER A 524 8.55 -13.56 -10.88
C SER A 524 8.28 -14.39 -12.14
N LEU A 525 7.03 -14.34 -12.61
CA LEU A 525 6.53 -14.97 -13.85
C LEU A 525 6.20 -13.95 -14.97
N GLY A 526 6.19 -12.65 -14.66
CA GLY A 526 5.81 -11.58 -15.59
C GLY A 526 6.86 -10.49 -15.69
N ASN A 527 8.12 -10.81 -15.37
CA ASN A 527 9.23 -9.87 -15.37
C ASN A 527 10.41 -10.48 -16.13
N LEU A 528 10.74 -9.87 -17.27
CA LEU A 528 11.84 -10.29 -18.14
C LEU A 528 13.04 -9.33 -18.06
N LYS A 529 12.97 -8.29 -17.24
CA LYS A 529 13.99 -7.24 -17.18
C LYS A 529 14.99 -7.46 -16.04
N ILE A 530 14.55 -8.06 -14.92
CA ILE A 530 15.42 -8.33 -13.79
C ILE A 530 16.23 -9.61 -14.03
N SER A 531 17.55 -9.49 -13.97
CA SER A 531 18.50 -10.59 -14.15
C SER A 531 18.41 -11.65 -13.04
N GLN A 532 18.93 -12.85 -13.31
CA GLN A 532 19.01 -13.90 -12.28
C GLN A 532 19.93 -13.52 -11.10
N GLN A 533 20.98 -12.73 -11.36
CA GLN A 533 21.90 -12.25 -10.32
C GLN A 533 21.18 -11.29 -9.36
N GLU A 534 20.45 -10.30 -9.88
CA GLU A 534 19.66 -9.37 -9.06
C GLU A 534 18.59 -10.11 -8.24
N ARG A 535 17.91 -11.09 -8.85
CA ARG A 535 16.94 -11.95 -8.14
C ARG A 535 17.60 -12.76 -7.03
N ALA A 536 18.84 -13.24 -7.25
CA ALA A 536 19.59 -13.97 -6.25
C ALA A 536 19.95 -13.11 -5.04
N VAL A 537 20.21 -11.82 -5.21
CA VAL A 537 20.44 -10.87 -4.09
C VAL A 537 19.21 -10.81 -3.18
N LEU A 538 18.01 -10.65 -3.77
CA LEU A 538 16.76 -10.58 -3.02
C LEU A 538 16.47 -11.87 -2.25
N ARG A 539 16.65 -13.01 -2.92
CA ARG A 539 16.54 -14.36 -2.33
C ARG A 539 17.50 -14.52 -1.15
N ASN A 540 18.79 -14.23 -1.35
CA ASN A 540 19.82 -14.43 -0.32
C ASN A 540 19.55 -13.55 0.90
N GLN A 541 19.09 -12.31 0.70
CA GLN A 541 18.71 -11.44 1.80
C GLN A 541 17.56 -12.07 2.63
N ALA A 542 16.53 -12.58 1.97
CA ALA A 542 15.40 -13.21 2.66
C ALA A 542 15.83 -14.50 3.40
N VAL A 543 16.64 -15.36 2.78
CA VAL A 543 17.13 -16.59 3.42
C VAL A 543 18.02 -16.28 4.63
N LYS A 544 18.92 -15.30 4.52
CA LYS A 544 19.76 -14.85 5.64
C LYS A 544 18.93 -14.36 6.81
N ASP A 545 17.81 -13.68 6.56
CA ASP A 545 16.90 -13.23 7.61
C ASP A 545 16.17 -14.42 8.27
N TYR A 546 15.80 -15.47 7.52
CA TYR A 546 15.17 -16.67 8.09
C TYR A 546 16.15 -17.60 8.83
N GLN A 547 17.40 -17.71 8.37
CA GLN A 547 18.42 -18.56 9.01
C GLN A 547 18.79 -18.11 10.42
N GLN A 548 18.58 -16.83 10.77
CA GLN A 548 18.79 -16.31 12.13
C GLN A 548 17.92 -17.02 13.19
N TYR A 549 16.84 -17.69 12.77
CA TYR A 549 15.93 -18.41 13.65
C TYR A 549 16.28 -19.91 13.76
N LEU A 550 17.37 -20.35 13.13
CA LEU A 550 17.85 -21.74 13.12
C LEU A 550 16.75 -22.75 12.77
N PRO A 551 16.08 -22.63 11.61
CA PRO A 551 15.11 -23.63 11.16
C PRO A 551 15.81 -24.90 10.66
N ASP A 552 15.17 -26.05 10.87
CA ASP A 552 15.51 -27.28 10.16
C ASP A 552 14.98 -27.20 8.71
N VAL A 553 13.76 -26.65 8.55
CA VAL A 553 13.09 -26.50 7.25
C VAL A 553 12.54 -25.08 7.07
N LEU A 554 12.79 -24.50 5.90
CA LEU A 554 12.07 -23.33 5.38
C LEU A 554 10.84 -23.81 4.58
N ALA A 555 9.68 -23.73 5.19
CA ALA A 555 8.41 -24.11 4.57
C ALA A 555 7.83 -22.95 3.75
N THR A 556 7.14 -23.28 2.66
CA THR A 556 6.35 -22.33 1.87
C THR A 556 5.14 -23.05 1.27
N ALA A 557 4.06 -22.33 1.01
CA ALA A 557 2.92 -22.88 0.24
C ALA A 557 2.92 -22.31 -1.18
N CYS A 558 4.08 -22.32 -1.85
CA CYS A 558 4.20 -21.71 -3.17
C CYS A 558 5.34 -22.36 -3.97
N PRO A 559 5.04 -23.00 -5.11
CA PRO A 559 6.05 -23.66 -5.92
C PRO A 559 7.12 -22.69 -6.45
N LEU A 560 6.74 -21.45 -6.79
CA LEU A 560 7.69 -20.42 -7.22
C LEU A 560 8.64 -20.01 -6.10
N CYS A 561 8.13 -19.84 -4.87
CA CYS A 561 8.97 -19.50 -3.73
C CYS A 561 9.90 -20.67 -3.39
N LYS A 562 9.37 -21.91 -3.36
CA LYS A 562 10.16 -23.13 -3.15
C LYS A 562 11.30 -23.22 -4.15
N LYS A 563 11.01 -23.18 -5.45
CA LYS A 563 12.02 -23.25 -6.52
C LYS A 563 13.05 -22.11 -6.42
N THR A 564 12.62 -20.92 -6.00
CA THR A 564 13.53 -19.79 -5.84
C THR A 564 14.46 -20.01 -4.65
N PHE A 565 13.94 -20.36 -3.47
CA PHE A 565 14.75 -20.56 -2.27
C PHE A 565 15.63 -21.80 -2.32
N ALA A 566 15.17 -22.91 -2.94
CA ALA A 566 15.94 -24.15 -3.09
C ALA A 566 17.27 -23.97 -3.87
N ARG A 567 17.45 -22.85 -4.58
CA ARG A 567 18.74 -22.46 -5.16
C ARG A 567 19.77 -21.98 -4.12
N HIS A 568 19.37 -21.78 -2.86
CA HIS A 568 20.27 -21.47 -1.75
C HIS A 568 20.73 -22.77 -1.11
N ARG A 569 22.05 -22.91 -0.91
CA ARG A 569 22.60 -24.05 -0.17
C ARG A 569 22.51 -23.77 1.33
N GLY A 570 22.41 -24.81 2.15
CA GLY A 570 22.47 -24.70 3.61
C GLY A 570 21.12 -24.42 4.31
N ILE A 571 20.00 -24.67 3.63
CA ILE A 571 18.68 -24.76 4.27
C ILE A 571 17.79 -25.68 3.43
N GLU A 572 17.07 -26.60 4.07
CA GLU A 572 16.09 -27.44 3.40
C GLU A 572 14.83 -26.61 3.11
N VAL A 573 14.31 -26.69 1.89
CA VAL A 573 13.13 -25.94 1.46
C VAL A 573 12.06 -26.90 0.97
N MET A 574 10.92 -26.90 1.66
CA MET A 574 9.81 -27.81 1.37
C MET A 574 8.50 -27.07 1.16
N ASP A 575 7.64 -27.64 0.33
CA ASP A 575 6.23 -27.26 0.29
C ASP A 575 5.46 -27.84 1.48
N ILE A 576 4.38 -27.18 1.88
CA ILE A 576 3.53 -27.66 2.99
C ILE A 576 2.98 -29.08 2.74
N ALA A 577 2.65 -29.45 1.50
CA ALA A 577 2.12 -30.77 1.18
C ALA A 577 3.19 -31.86 1.37
N GLU A 578 4.44 -31.57 1.02
CA GLU A 578 5.57 -32.50 1.19
C GLU A 578 5.88 -32.72 2.67
N ILE A 579 5.82 -31.67 3.48
CA ILE A 579 6.02 -31.76 4.93
C ILE A 579 4.96 -32.67 5.56
N VAL A 580 3.70 -32.51 5.16
CA VAL A 580 2.59 -33.31 5.68
C VAL A 580 2.77 -34.79 5.34
N VAL A 581 3.00 -35.12 4.07
CA VAL A 581 3.21 -36.50 3.63
C VAL A 581 4.44 -37.12 4.27
N SER A 582 5.55 -36.37 4.39
CA SER A 582 6.74 -36.83 5.11
C SER A 582 6.45 -37.16 6.58
N SER A 583 5.65 -36.33 7.27
CA SER A 583 5.29 -36.56 8.67
C SER A 583 4.39 -37.79 8.88
N ILE A 584 3.49 -38.05 7.92
CA ILE A 584 2.61 -39.23 7.94
C ILE A 584 3.45 -40.50 7.80
N ARG A 585 4.36 -40.54 6.82
CA ARG A 585 5.25 -41.69 6.60
C ARG A 585 6.13 -41.99 7.83
N LYS A 586 6.74 -40.96 8.41
CA LYS A 586 7.54 -41.10 9.64
C LYS A 586 6.71 -41.60 10.83
N SER A 587 5.42 -41.27 10.90
CA SER A 587 4.55 -41.79 11.97
C SER A 587 4.19 -43.26 11.75
N ALA A 588 3.92 -43.63 10.50
CA ALA A 588 3.65 -45.02 10.13
C ALA A 588 4.86 -45.94 10.43
N GLU A 589 6.08 -45.43 10.28
CA GLU A 589 7.32 -46.16 10.61
C GLU A 589 7.60 -46.28 12.13
N VAL A 590 7.06 -45.37 12.96
CA VAL A 590 7.30 -45.34 14.42
C VAL A 590 6.27 -46.14 15.22
N VAL A 591 5.12 -46.50 14.63
CA VAL A 591 4.19 -47.45 15.25
C VAL A 591 4.75 -48.87 15.07
N PRO A 592 5.17 -49.59 16.13
CA PRO A 592 5.59 -50.96 15.99
C PRO A 592 4.37 -51.78 15.55
N VAL A 593 4.48 -52.44 14.40
CA VAL A 593 3.50 -53.40 13.91
C VAL A 593 3.35 -54.49 14.97
N LYS A 594 2.26 -54.44 15.75
CA LYS A 594 1.69 -55.66 16.33
C LYS A 594 0.88 -56.31 15.23
N ALA A 595 1.38 -57.44 14.78
CA ALA A 595 0.82 -58.29 13.75
C ALA A 595 -0.71 -58.47 13.89
N SER A 596 -1.43 -58.29 12.79
CA SER A 596 -2.20 -59.38 12.18
C SER A 596 -2.89 -58.94 10.87
N VAL A 597 -2.46 -59.58 9.78
CA VAL A 597 -3.26 -60.10 8.64
C VAL A 597 -3.41 -59.23 7.37
N LYS A 598 -2.80 -59.79 6.32
CA LYS A 598 -3.00 -59.70 4.86
C LYS A 598 -2.49 -58.47 4.12
N GLU A 599 -1.19 -58.56 3.79
CA GLU A 599 -0.63 -58.08 2.52
C GLU A 599 -1.30 -58.78 1.34
N GLU A 600 -1.79 -58.01 0.37
CA GLU A 600 -1.85 -58.43 -1.03
C GLU A 600 -1.79 -57.19 -1.96
N ALA A 601 -0.82 -57.24 -2.88
CA ALA A 601 -0.65 -56.49 -4.12
C ALA A 601 -0.34 -54.97 -4.08
N PHE A 602 0.96 -54.65 -3.95
CA PHE A 602 1.55 -53.44 -4.56
C PHE A 602 2.92 -53.79 -5.16
N ALA A 603 2.91 -54.48 -6.30
CA ALA A 603 4.08 -54.61 -7.17
C ALA A 603 3.58 -54.93 -8.58
N GLU A 604 3.64 -53.92 -9.46
CA GLU A 604 3.77 -53.95 -10.93
C GLU A 604 2.96 -52.83 -11.56
N GLU A 605 3.65 -51.71 -11.84
CA GLU A 605 3.54 -50.94 -13.10
C GLU A 605 4.42 -49.69 -12.96
N LEU A 606 5.70 -49.83 -13.28
CA LEU A 606 6.62 -48.76 -13.66
C LEU A 606 7.88 -49.43 -14.24
N VAL A 607 7.79 -49.79 -15.53
CA VAL A 607 8.93 -49.86 -16.46
C VAL A 607 8.62 -48.89 -17.59
#